data_AF-A0AA88D5X7-F1
#
_entry.id   AF-A0AA88D5X7-F1
#
_cell.length_a   1.000
_cell.length_b   1.000
_cell.length_c   1.000
_cell.angle_alpha   90.00
_cell.angle_beta   90.00
_cell.angle_gamma   90.00
#
_symmetry.space_group_name_H-M   'P 1'
#
loop_
_entity.id
_entity.type
_entity.pdbx_description
1 polymer ?
#
loop_
_entity_poly.entity_id
_entity_poly.type
_entity_poly.pdbx_seq_one_letter_code
_entity_poly.pdbx_strand_id
1 'polypeptide(L)'
;MRRSSIWHHNGSQSPQGGGADRSSSHDEDAAVAADASLYALEAALSFFRDKDCNVSGAMRVDENGKRVVDVTKFRARERRVFIEKLIKCFHALHILGIDICLDTLVGDAMTRGISGGQKKRFTTGEMMVGPTRALFMDEITNGLDSCTAYEIVFCLQQMVHVTDATTLVSLLQPATEAFDLFDDLILMSEGKTVYHGPCDQVLDFFEDCGFRCPQRKGIADFLLEVTSRKEQAQCWYITEVPYSYVSVDMLCKTIKESPLGKRLEEELSEPYDKSQNHKNALSFSMYSLSKWQLFSACMTRELLLFRRQFSVNVIRTTQVTAFPPIPDNLRGRCSLRVIYGFRSKWIAHLVIMALITVTTFWGPRMDISVSHSNSYMGSLSFILLLFLVDGFPEMAATISRLQVFYKQKELCFYPAWAYAIPATVLKVPFSFVQALVWTCLTYYPIGYTPELQWFLYQVILLFAVHLSSASMSCFLALVFQTMVVYYVVVAAAMLLALLFGGLIIAKLKPTFH
;
A
#
# COMPACT_ATOMS: atom_id res chain seq x y z
N MET A 1 27.45 23.49 -46.18
CA MET A 1 27.02 23.67 -44.77
C MET A 1 25.86 22.69 -44.52
N ARG A 2 26.09 21.47 -43.98
CA ARG A 2 26.04 21.01 -42.56
C ARG A 2 24.74 21.41 -41.83
N ARG A 3 23.88 20.55 -41.24
CA ARG A 3 23.67 19.07 -41.10
C ARG A 3 22.19 18.91 -40.61
N SER A 4 21.28 18.18 -41.29
CA SER A 4 20.89 16.74 -41.15
C SER A 4 20.28 16.35 -39.78
N SER A 5 19.19 15.60 -39.66
CA SER A 5 18.72 14.46 -40.49
C SER A 5 17.22 14.12 -40.32
N ILE A 6 16.64 13.59 -41.40
CA ILE A 6 15.26 13.07 -41.60
C ILE A 6 15.37 11.65 -42.24
N TRP A 7 14.30 10.86 -42.16
CA TRP A 7 13.82 9.80 -43.11
C TRP A 7 14.26 8.32 -42.85
N HIS A 8 13.60 7.23 -43.29
CA HIS A 8 12.35 6.92 -44.05
C HIS A 8 12.04 5.39 -43.95
N HIS A 9 10.87 4.99 -44.47
CA HIS A 9 10.39 3.63 -44.76
C HIS A 9 10.81 3.17 -46.18
N ASN A 10 11.29 1.92 -46.39
CA ASN A 10 11.00 1.07 -47.57
C ASN A 10 11.62 -0.34 -47.46
N GLY A 11 11.00 -1.34 -48.10
CA GLY A 11 11.22 -2.77 -47.83
C GLY A 11 12.09 -3.61 -48.79
N SER A 12 11.90 -4.93 -48.63
CA SER A 12 12.44 -6.11 -49.33
C SER A 12 13.93 -6.49 -49.12
N GLN A 13 14.16 -7.61 -48.42
CA GLN A 13 14.89 -8.81 -48.89
C GLN A 13 15.08 -9.83 -47.74
N SER A 14 14.71 -11.09 -48.01
CA SER A 14 15.17 -12.32 -47.35
C SER A 14 16.10 -13.06 -48.33
N PRO A 15 17.03 -13.99 -47.98
CA PRO A 15 16.65 -15.27 -47.36
C PRO A 15 17.72 -16.03 -46.51
N GLN A 16 17.29 -17.17 -45.94
CA GLN A 16 18.05 -18.38 -45.50
C GLN A 16 18.92 -18.28 -44.23
N GLY A 17 18.90 -19.22 -43.29
CA GLY A 17 18.23 -20.52 -43.20
C GLY A 17 18.56 -21.24 -41.87
N GLY A 18 17.87 -22.37 -41.62
CA GLY A 18 18.21 -23.33 -40.56
C GLY A 18 17.02 -23.70 -39.68
N GLY A 19 16.23 -24.68 -40.10
CA GLY A 19 15.13 -25.25 -39.31
C GLY A 19 15.58 -26.32 -38.32
N ALA A 20 14.74 -26.59 -37.33
CA ALA A 20 14.35 -27.94 -36.90
C ALA A 20 13.22 -27.87 -35.85
N ASP A 21 12.17 -28.63 -36.12
CA ASP A 21 11.26 -29.33 -35.22
C ASP A 21 10.35 -28.59 -34.23
N ARG A 22 9.09 -28.51 -34.69
CA ARG A 22 7.88 -28.68 -33.88
C ARG A 22 7.85 -30.09 -33.27
N SER A 23 7.55 -30.17 -31.98
CA SER A 23 6.70 -31.17 -31.29
C SER A 23 7.28 -31.61 -29.94
N SER A 24 6.92 -30.89 -28.87
CA SER A 24 6.78 -31.42 -27.49
C SER A 24 6.78 -30.28 -26.46
N SER A 25 5.65 -29.61 -26.25
CA SER A 25 5.45 -28.83 -25.00
C SER A 25 3.99 -28.41 -24.81
N HIS A 26 3.02 -29.19 -25.29
CA HIS A 26 1.61 -28.86 -25.12
C HIS A 26 1.00 -29.33 -23.79
N ASP A 27 1.80 -29.85 -22.85
CA ASP A 27 1.31 -30.44 -21.60
C ASP A 27 1.95 -29.89 -20.30
N GLU A 28 2.78 -28.84 -20.35
CA GLU A 28 3.35 -28.23 -19.12
C GLU A 28 2.68 -26.91 -18.68
N ASP A 29 1.88 -26.27 -19.54
CA ASP A 29 1.25 -24.97 -19.24
C ASP A 29 -0.06 -25.06 -18.43
N ALA A 30 -0.58 -26.27 -18.19
CA ALA A 30 -1.81 -26.48 -17.42
C ALA A 30 -1.58 -26.80 -15.92
N ALA A 31 -0.34 -27.05 -15.50
CA ALA A 31 -0.03 -27.44 -14.12
C ALA A 31 0.28 -26.25 -13.20
N VAL A 32 0.80 -25.14 -13.75
CA VAL A 32 1.28 -23.98 -12.97
C VAL A 32 0.16 -22.96 -12.68
N ALA A 33 -0.90 -22.92 -13.48
CA ALA A 33 -2.08 -22.09 -13.22
C ALA A 33 -2.93 -22.53 -12.00
N ALA A 34 -2.70 -23.75 -11.50
CA ALA A 34 -3.47 -24.34 -10.41
C ALA A 34 -2.94 -23.99 -9.00
N ASP A 35 -1.70 -23.54 -8.88
CA ASP A 35 -1.12 -23.19 -7.57
C ASP A 35 -1.42 -21.74 -7.16
N ALA A 36 -1.58 -20.82 -8.11
CA ALA A 36 -1.92 -19.42 -7.83
C ALA A 36 -3.38 -19.24 -7.36
N SER A 37 -4.29 -20.01 -7.96
CA SER A 37 -5.67 -20.13 -7.48
C SER A 37 -5.70 -20.76 -6.08
N LEU A 38 -4.81 -21.71 -5.78
CA LEU A 38 -4.66 -22.33 -4.46
C LEU A 38 -4.27 -21.34 -3.36
N TYR A 39 -3.38 -20.38 -3.62
CA TYR A 39 -2.93 -19.37 -2.64
C TYR A 39 -3.97 -18.26 -2.40
N ALA A 40 -4.66 -17.81 -3.44
CA ALA A 40 -5.79 -16.88 -3.31
C ALA A 40 -6.97 -17.55 -2.59
N LEU A 41 -7.22 -18.83 -2.89
CA LEU A 41 -8.16 -19.69 -2.19
C LEU A 41 -7.71 -19.94 -0.74
N GLU A 42 -6.44 -20.16 -0.45
CA GLU A 42 -5.91 -20.31 0.91
C GLU A 42 -6.03 -19.01 1.72
N ALA A 43 -5.77 -17.86 1.10
CA ALA A 43 -5.97 -16.55 1.72
C ALA A 43 -7.46 -16.31 2.02
N ALA A 44 -8.35 -16.64 1.07
CA ALA A 44 -9.80 -16.57 1.27
C ALA A 44 -10.32 -17.60 2.29
N LEU A 45 -9.80 -18.83 2.30
CA LEU A 45 -10.18 -19.91 3.24
C LEU A 45 -9.63 -19.67 4.65
N SER A 46 -8.45 -19.05 4.78
CA SER A 46 -7.88 -18.66 6.07
C SER A 46 -8.80 -17.69 6.82
N PHE A 47 -9.55 -16.86 6.08
CA PHE A 47 -10.59 -15.98 6.61
C PHE A 47 -11.84 -16.74 7.08
N PHE A 48 -12.16 -17.92 6.53
CA PHE A 48 -13.27 -18.78 6.96
C PHE A 48 -12.91 -19.79 8.06
N ARG A 49 -11.62 -20.03 8.33
CA ARG A 49 -11.15 -20.93 9.39
C ARG A 49 -11.43 -20.39 10.81
N ASP A 50 -11.80 -19.11 10.94
CA ASP A 50 -11.93 -18.38 12.21
C ASP A 50 -13.39 -18.10 12.61
N LYS A 51 -14.36 -18.68 11.90
CA LYS A 51 -15.74 -18.82 12.38
C LYS A 51 -16.02 -20.30 12.56
N ASP A 52 -16.95 -20.64 13.45
CA ASP A 52 -17.51 -21.99 13.70
C ASP A 52 -18.19 -22.65 12.46
N CYS A 53 -17.72 -22.34 11.26
CA CYS A 53 -17.96 -23.06 10.05
C CYS A 53 -16.95 -24.22 10.03
N ASN A 54 -17.42 -25.45 10.18
CA ASN A 54 -16.59 -26.65 10.10
C ASN A 54 -16.10 -26.87 8.64
N VAL A 55 -15.22 -25.99 8.14
CA VAL A 55 -14.68 -26.01 6.76
C VAL A 55 -13.69 -27.15 6.56
N SER A 56 -13.19 -27.74 7.65
CA SER A 56 -12.34 -28.94 7.66
C SER A 56 -12.94 -30.11 6.87
N GLY A 57 -14.28 -30.19 6.79
CA GLY A 57 -14.97 -31.23 6.02
C GLY A 57 -15.18 -30.92 4.53
N ALA A 58 -14.92 -29.68 4.08
CA ALA A 58 -15.16 -29.24 2.70
C ALA A 58 -13.91 -29.23 1.82
N MET A 59 -12.73 -29.45 2.40
CA MET A 59 -11.47 -29.53 1.66
C MET A 59 -11.17 -31.01 1.36
N ARG A 60 -11.06 -31.35 0.08
CA ARG A 60 -10.62 -32.67 -0.39
C ARG A 60 -9.37 -32.50 -1.24
N VAL A 61 -8.50 -33.49 -1.23
CA VAL A 61 -7.37 -33.55 -2.16
C VAL A 61 -7.82 -34.46 -3.29
N ASP A 62 -7.79 -33.94 -4.52
CA ASP A 62 -8.07 -34.73 -5.73
C ASP A 62 -6.92 -35.73 -5.98
N GLU A 63 -7.15 -36.75 -6.81
CA GLU A 63 -6.19 -37.82 -7.13
C GLU A 63 -4.86 -37.27 -7.68
N ASN A 64 -4.88 -36.05 -8.24
CA ASN A 64 -3.72 -35.32 -8.75
C ASN A 64 -3.00 -34.43 -7.70
N GLY A 65 -3.34 -34.54 -6.43
CA GLY A 65 -2.70 -33.76 -5.34
C GLY A 65 -3.18 -32.31 -5.21
N LYS A 66 -4.13 -31.86 -6.04
CA LYS A 66 -4.72 -30.51 -5.96
C LYS A 66 -5.75 -30.44 -4.82
N ARG A 67 -5.68 -29.40 -3.99
CA ARG A 67 -6.67 -29.16 -2.92
C ARG A 67 -7.93 -28.54 -3.54
N VAL A 68 -9.02 -29.29 -3.52
CA VAL A 68 -10.33 -28.91 -4.06
C VAL A 68 -11.27 -28.56 -2.91
N VAL A 69 -11.92 -27.40 -3.00
CA VAL A 69 -12.95 -26.97 -2.05
C VAL A 69 -14.31 -27.35 -2.60
N ASP A 70 -15.01 -28.20 -1.87
CA ASP A 70 -16.36 -28.65 -2.19
C ASP A 70 -17.37 -27.53 -1.84
N VAL A 71 -17.62 -26.66 -2.82
CA VAL A 71 -18.51 -25.51 -2.70
C VAL A 71 -19.95 -25.93 -2.36
N THR A 72 -20.32 -27.19 -2.63
CA THR A 72 -21.65 -27.74 -2.34
C THR A 72 -21.95 -27.89 -0.84
N LYS A 73 -20.92 -27.83 0.02
CA LYS A 73 -21.09 -27.91 1.48
C LYS A 73 -21.37 -26.58 2.19
N PHE A 74 -21.12 -25.45 1.53
CA PHE A 74 -21.45 -24.13 2.09
C PHE A 74 -22.96 -23.87 2.08
N ARG A 75 -23.50 -23.07 3.01
CA ARG A 75 -24.90 -22.63 2.90
C ARG A 75 -25.06 -21.71 1.68
N ALA A 76 -26.26 -21.63 1.08
CA ALA A 76 -26.50 -20.85 -0.15
C ALA A 76 -26.13 -19.35 -0.05
N ARG A 77 -26.14 -18.78 1.16
CA ARG A 77 -25.70 -17.40 1.42
C ARG A 77 -24.17 -17.27 1.49
N GLU A 78 -23.51 -18.24 2.12
CA GLU A 78 -22.05 -18.30 2.25
C GLU A 78 -21.39 -18.61 0.90
N ARG A 79 -21.98 -19.53 0.11
CA ARG A 79 -21.57 -19.79 -1.28
C ARG A 79 -21.58 -18.53 -2.12
N ARG A 80 -22.66 -17.76 -2.09
CA ARG A 80 -22.79 -16.54 -2.89
C ARG A 80 -21.73 -15.53 -2.54
N VAL A 81 -21.54 -15.25 -1.25
CA VAL A 81 -20.50 -14.31 -0.79
C VAL A 81 -19.09 -14.81 -1.09
N PHE A 82 -18.84 -16.12 -0.97
CA PHE A 82 -17.54 -16.73 -1.29
C PHE A 82 -17.25 -16.63 -2.79
N ILE A 83 -18.18 -17.06 -3.64
CA ILE A 83 -18.05 -17.02 -5.09
C ILE A 83 -17.91 -15.57 -5.58
N GLU A 84 -18.74 -14.64 -5.08
CA GLU A 84 -18.68 -13.24 -5.48
C GLU A 84 -17.34 -12.59 -5.10
N LYS A 85 -16.83 -12.84 -3.88
CA LYS A 85 -15.52 -12.31 -3.45
C LYS A 85 -14.34 -12.98 -4.16
N LEU A 86 -14.43 -14.29 -4.42
CA LEU A 86 -13.41 -15.05 -5.13
C LEU A 86 -13.34 -14.61 -6.60
N ILE A 87 -14.48 -14.47 -7.27
CA ILE A 87 -14.57 -13.96 -8.64
C ILE A 87 -14.03 -12.53 -8.69
N LYS A 88 -14.45 -11.64 -7.78
CA LYS A 88 -13.94 -10.25 -7.73
C LYS A 88 -12.42 -10.19 -7.63
N CYS A 89 -11.81 -10.97 -6.75
CA CYS A 89 -10.35 -10.97 -6.59
C CYS A 89 -9.62 -11.62 -7.78
N PHE A 90 -10.15 -12.74 -8.29
CA PHE A 90 -9.49 -13.50 -9.36
C PHE A 90 -9.66 -12.82 -10.73
N HIS A 91 -10.85 -12.30 -11.03
CA HIS A 91 -11.10 -11.48 -12.22
C HIS A 91 -10.30 -10.18 -12.16
N ALA A 92 -10.28 -9.47 -11.03
CA ALA A 92 -9.49 -8.24 -10.94
C ALA A 92 -7.99 -8.51 -11.19
N LEU A 93 -7.41 -9.55 -10.60
CA LEU A 93 -5.99 -9.87 -10.79
C LEU A 93 -5.65 -10.28 -12.24
N HIS A 94 -6.51 -11.07 -12.86
CA HIS A 94 -6.30 -11.56 -14.22
C HIS A 94 -6.57 -10.48 -15.27
N ILE A 95 -7.65 -9.71 -15.13
CA ILE A 95 -7.99 -8.62 -16.05
C ILE A 95 -6.97 -7.47 -15.96
N LEU A 96 -6.43 -7.20 -14.76
CA LEU A 96 -5.38 -6.18 -14.59
C LEU A 96 -3.98 -6.66 -15.04
N GLY A 97 -3.81 -7.93 -15.41
CA GLY A 97 -2.52 -8.49 -15.85
C GLY A 97 -1.42 -8.45 -14.77
N ILE A 98 -1.82 -8.55 -13.49
CA ILE A 98 -0.90 -8.51 -12.33
C ILE A 98 -0.48 -9.94 -11.92
N ASP A 99 -1.12 -10.95 -12.48
CA ASP A 99 -0.78 -12.36 -12.35
C ASP A 99 0.70 -12.65 -12.65
N ILE A 100 1.26 -12.02 -13.70
CA ILE A 100 2.69 -12.13 -14.06
C ILE A 100 3.60 -11.63 -12.91
N CYS A 101 3.09 -10.73 -12.07
CA CYS A 101 3.84 -10.08 -10.98
C CYS A 101 3.54 -10.63 -9.59
N LEU A 102 2.78 -11.74 -9.46
CA LEU A 102 2.26 -12.23 -8.18
C LEU A 102 3.34 -12.41 -7.09
N ASP A 103 4.48 -13.00 -7.47
CA ASP A 103 5.61 -13.27 -6.57
C ASP A 103 6.69 -12.19 -6.58
N THR A 104 6.46 -11.10 -7.33
CA THR A 104 7.43 -10.00 -7.45
C THR A 104 7.24 -8.98 -6.33
N LEU A 105 8.34 -8.51 -5.74
CA LEU A 105 8.28 -7.42 -4.76
C LEU A 105 7.82 -6.13 -5.45
N VAL A 106 6.84 -5.44 -4.87
CA VAL A 106 6.34 -4.14 -5.38
C VAL A 106 7.47 -3.09 -5.46
N GLY A 107 8.44 -3.17 -4.56
CA GLY A 107 9.61 -2.29 -4.52
C GLY A 107 9.31 -0.88 -3.99
N ASP A 108 10.36 -0.22 -3.51
CA ASP A 108 10.36 1.16 -3.01
C ASP A 108 11.26 2.06 -3.89
N ALA A 109 11.55 3.29 -3.46
CA ALA A 109 12.45 4.18 -4.21
C ALA A 109 13.88 3.62 -4.33
N MET A 110 14.29 2.75 -3.41
CA MET A 110 15.66 2.22 -3.30
C MET A 110 15.77 0.78 -3.84
N THR A 111 14.65 0.07 -3.96
CA THR A 111 14.54 -1.31 -4.42
C THR A 111 13.65 -1.34 -5.65
N ARG A 112 14.24 -1.74 -6.78
CA ARG A 112 13.45 -1.97 -7.99
C ARG A 112 12.43 -3.08 -7.72
N GLY A 113 11.19 -2.81 -8.08
CA GLY A 113 10.09 -3.76 -8.04
C GLY A 113 9.27 -3.71 -9.32
N ILE A 114 7.96 -3.85 -9.20
CA ILE A 114 7.03 -3.78 -10.34
C ILE A 114 7.08 -2.40 -11.03
N SER A 115 6.73 -2.36 -12.31
CA SER A 115 6.75 -1.14 -13.13
C SER A 115 5.75 -0.09 -12.64
N GLY A 116 5.90 1.17 -13.04
CA GLY A 116 4.97 2.24 -12.67
C GLY A 116 3.52 1.97 -13.11
N GLY A 117 3.35 1.44 -14.32
CA GLY A 117 2.03 1.01 -14.81
C GLY A 117 1.44 -0.13 -13.99
N GLN A 118 2.25 -1.14 -13.65
CA GLN A 118 1.83 -2.24 -12.79
C GLN A 118 1.45 -1.78 -11.37
N LYS A 119 2.15 -0.78 -10.80
CA LYS A 119 1.78 -0.19 -9.50
C LYS A 119 0.41 0.49 -9.53
N LYS A 120 0.07 1.16 -10.64
CA LYS A 120 -1.25 1.78 -10.83
C LYS A 120 -2.33 0.71 -10.92
N ARG A 121 -2.15 -0.30 -11.78
CA ARG A 121 -3.08 -1.44 -11.87
C ARG A 121 -3.28 -2.12 -10.52
N PHE A 122 -2.20 -2.34 -9.76
CA PHE A 122 -2.27 -2.91 -8.41
C PHE A 122 -3.06 -2.04 -7.42
N THR A 123 -2.89 -0.72 -7.50
CA THR A 123 -3.65 0.23 -6.70
C THR A 123 -5.14 0.24 -7.09
N THR A 124 -5.45 0.16 -8.37
CA THR A 124 -6.82 0.03 -8.87
C THR A 124 -7.45 -1.25 -8.32
N GLY A 125 -6.74 -2.39 -8.44
CA GLY A 125 -7.19 -3.67 -7.88
C GLY A 125 -7.40 -3.63 -6.37
N GLU A 126 -6.53 -2.95 -5.62
CA GLU A 126 -6.72 -2.72 -4.18
C GLU A 126 -8.08 -2.05 -3.91
N MET A 127 -8.41 -0.97 -4.63
CA MET A 127 -9.68 -0.25 -4.46
C MET A 127 -10.92 -1.09 -4.83
N MET A 128 -10.78 -2.04 -5.75
CA MET A 128 -11.87 -2.90 -6.24
C MET A 128 -12.25 -4.04 -5.28
N VAL A 129 -11.33 -4.47 -4.41
CA VAL A 129 -11.55 -5.61 -3.49
C VAL A 129 -12.48 -5.25 -2.31
N GLY A 130 -12.81 -3.97 -2.14
CA GLY A 130 -13.72 -3.47 -1.11
C GLY A 130 -15.20 -3.87 -1.31
N PRO A 131 -16.05 -3.71 -0.28
CA PRO A 131 -17.50 -3.88 -0.40
C PRO A 131 -18.19 -2.69 -1.09
N THR A 132 -17.42 -1.81 -1.74
CA THR A 132 -17.87 -0.55 -2.34
C THR A 132 -18.70 -0.83 -3.59
N ARG A 133 -19.88 -0.23 -3.64
CA ARG A 133 -20.79 -0.26 -4.81
C ARG A 133 -20.75 1.02 -5.63
N ALA A 134 -20.18 2.09 -5.08
CA ALA A 134 -19.91 3.33 -5.78
C ALA A 134 -18.40 3.57 -5.71
N LEU A 135 -17.76 3.71 -6.87
CA LEU A 135 -16.32 3.93 -7.00
C LEU A 135 -16.08 5.29 -7.66
N PHE A 136 -15.23 6.10 -7.04
CA PHE A 136 -14.83 7.40 -7.55
C PHE A 136 -13.34 7.35 -7.84
N MET A 137 -12.98 7.59 -9.10
CA MET A 137 -11.61 7.46 -9.58
C MET A 137 -11.17 8.76 -10.22
N ASP A 138 -10.19 9.42 -9.61
CA ASP A 138 -9.67 10.68 -10.11
C ASP A 138 -8.38 10.46 -10.90
N GLU A 139 -8.32 10.98 -12.12
CA GLU A 139 -7.17 10.96 -13.03
C GLU A 139 -6.45 9.60 -13.16
N ILE A 140 -7.19 8.48 -13.16
CA ILE A 140 -6.58 7.14 -13.04
C ILE A 140 -5.65 6.76 -14.21
N THR A 141 -5.86 7.39 -15.37
CA THR A 141 -5.08 7.18 -16.60
C THR A 141 -3.90 8.13 -16.76
N ASN A 142 -3.77 9.15 -15.91
CA ASN A 142 -2.75 10.19 -16.07
C ASN A 142 -1.33 9.60 -15.95
N GLY A 143 -0.44 9.88 -16.91
CA GLY A 143 0.92 9.36 -16.94
C GLY A 143 1.01 7.85 -17.20
N LEU A 144 0.08 7.31 -17.98
CA LEU A 144 0.12 5.97 -18.56
C LEU A 144 0.20 6.06 -20.09
N ASP A 145 0.71 5.00 -20.72
CA ASP A 145 0.56 4.79 -22.15
C ASP A 145 -0.92 4.51 -22.50
N SER A 146 -1.32 4.85 -23.73
CA SER A 146 -2.71 4.71 -24.20
C SER A 146 -3.23 3.28 -24.11
N CYS A 147 -2.37 2.28 -24.38
CA CYS A 147 -2.73 0.87 -24.26
C CYS A 147 -3.05 0.48 -22.81
N THR A 148 -2.16 0.80 -21.87
CA THR A 148 -2.40 0.52 -20.44
C THR A 148 -3.60 1.29 -19.89
N ALA A 149 -3.82 2.53 -20.35
CA ALA A 149 -4.99 3.31 -19.97
C ALA A 149 -6.29 2.62 -20.42
N TYR A 150 -6.35 2.16 -21.67
CA TYR A 150 -7.49 1.40 -22.21
C TYR A 150 -7.74 0.11 -21.40
N GLU A 151 -6.69 -0.68 -21.12
CA GLU A 151 -6.80 -1.90 -20.32
C GLU A 151 -7.41 -1.65 -18.93
N ILE A 152 -7.03 -0.54 -18.27
CA ILE A 152 -7.58 -0.17 -16.96
C ILE A 152 -9.06 0.20 -17.09
N VAL A 153 -9.43 1.05 -18.04
CA VAL A 153 -10.83 1.47 -18.23
C VAL A 153 -11.71 0.27 -18.59
N PHE A 154 -11.22 -0.61 -19.47
CA PHE A 154 -11.90 -1.85 -19.80
C PHE A 154 -12.11 -2.73 -18.57
N CYS A 155 -11.10 -2.87 -17.71
CA CYS A 155 -11.24 -3.60 -16.45
C CYS A 155 -12.31 -3.01 -15.53
N LEU A 156 -12.39 -1.67 -15.45
CA LEU A 156 -13.40 -0.99 -14.64
C LEU A 156 -14.80 -1.25 -15.17
N GLN A 157 -14.99 -1.16 -16.49
CA GLN A 157 -16.25 -1.45 -17.15
C GLN A 157 -16.72 -2.89 -16.86
N GLN A 158 -15.83 -3.88 -17.03
CA GLN A 158 -16.17 -5.28 -16.74
C GLN A 158 -16.56 -5.48 -15.27
N MET A 159 -15.90 -4.80 -14.33
CA MET A 159 -16.23 -4.87 -12.92
C MET A 159 -17.58 -4.20 -12.61
N VAL A 160 -17.91 -3.07 -13.23
CA VAL A 160 -19.23 -2.44 -13.14
C VAL A 160 -20.32 -3.44 -13.55
N HIS A 161 -20.17 -4.10 -14.70
CA HIS A 161 -21.16 -5.07 -15.19
C HIS A 161 -21.28 -6.33 -14.32
N VAL A 162 -20.19 -6.87 -13.79
CA VAL A 162 -20.21 -8.08 -12.96
C VAL A 162 -20.74 -7.81 -11.55
N THR A 163 -20.44 -6.63 -11.01
CA THR A 163 -20.70 -6.31 -9.60
C THR A 163 -21.91 -5.43 -9.37
N ASP A 164 -22.53 -4.95 -10.45
CA ASP A 164 -23.65 -4.00 -10.44
C ASP A 164 -23.30 -2.76 -9.60
N ALA A 165 -22.09 -2.25 -9.84
CA ALA A 165 -21.51 -1.10 -9.15
C ALA A 165 -21.51 0.12 -10.06
N THR A 166 -21.62 1.31 -9.50
CA THR A 166 -21.50 2.59 -10.23
C THR A 166 -20.06 3.09 -10.12
N THR A 167 -19.41 3.40 -11.24
CA THR A 167 -18.06 3.98 -11.22
C THR A 167 -18.08 5.34 -11.92
N LEU A 168 -17.62 6.38 -11.22
CA LEU A 168 -17.36 7.70 -11.79
C LEU A 168 -15.85 7.86 -11.98
N VAL A 169 -15.41 8.10 -13.20
CA VAL A 169 -14.00 8.26 -13.56
C VAL A 169 -13.76 9.65 -14.13
N SER A 170 -12.77 10.35 -13.59
CA SER A 170 -12.21 11.57 -14.18
C SER A 170 -11.06 11.19 -15.12
N LEU A 171 -11.15 11.60 -16.38
CA LEU A 171 -10.14 11.32 -17.41
C LEU A 171 -9.58 12.61 -17.97
N LEU A 172 -8.25 12.70 -18.06
CA LEU A 172 -7.55 13.78 -18.73
C LEU A 172 -7.21 13.32 -20.16
N GLN A 173 -7.86 13.91 -21.16
CA GLN A 173 -7.59 13.67 -22.59
C GLN A 173 -7.50 12.17 -22.97
N PRO A 174 -8.60 11.40 -22.78
CA PRO A 174 -8.58 9.99 -23.13
C PRO A 174 -8.48 9.77 -24.64
N ALA A 175 -7.81 8.69 -25.03
CA ALA A 175 -7.87 8.18 -26.39
C ALA A 175 -9.31 7.78 -26.75
N THR A 176 -9.67 7.84 -28.03
CA THR A 176 -11.04 7.55 -28.50
C THR A 176 -11.49 6.15 -28.09
N GLU A 177 -10.61 5.16 -28.18
CA GLU A 177 -10.91 3.78 -27.80
C GLU A 177 -11.28 3.65 -26.31
N ALA A 178 -10.71 4.48 -25.44
CA ALA A 178 -11.04 4.49 -24.03
C ALA A 178 -12.33 5.28 -23.73
N PHE A 179 -12.60 6.34 -24.51
CA PHE A 179 -13.83 7.11 -24.41
C PHE A 179 -15.06 6.27 -24.79
N ASP A 180 -14.94 5.43 -25.81
CA ASP A 180 -16.04 4.58 -26.31
C ASP A 180 -16.48 3.48 -25.31
N LEU A 181 -15.75 3.30 -24.20
CA LEU A 181 -16.11 2.34 -23.14
C LEU A 181 -17.10 2.91 -22.11
N PHE A 182 -17.40 4.21 -22.14
CA PHE A 182 -18.27 4.86 -21.16
C PHE A 182 -19.72 4.95 -21.64
N ASP A 183 -20.65 4.65 -20.72
CA ASP A 183 -22.09 4.76 -20.98
C ASP A 183 -22.56 6.23 -20.96
N ASP A 184 -22.14 6.98 -19.94
CA ASP A 184 -22.52 8.38 -19.70
C ASP A 184 -21.30 9.31 -19.58
N LEU A 185 -21.48 10.55 -20.02
CA LEU A 185 -20.50 11.63 -19.96
C LEU A 185 -21.01 12.78 -19.09
N ILE A 186 -20.12 13.27 -18.21
CA ILE A 186 -20.28 14.55 -17.51
C ILE A 186 -19.19 15.50 -18.01
N LEU A 187 -19.58 16.51 -18.79
CA LEU A 187 -18.67 17.55 -19.27
C LEU A 187 -18.78 18.79 -18.37
N MET A 188 -17.68 19.17 -17.74
CA MET A 188 -17.60 20.35 -16.89
C MET A 188 -16.66 21.41 -17.48
N SER A 189 -17.05 22.69 -17.41
CA SER A 189 -16.21 23.83 -17.74
C SER A 189 -16.53 25.00 -16.82
N GLU A 190 -15.51 25.75 -16.38
CA GLU A 190 -15.66 26.90 -15.45
C GLU A 190 -16.50 26.60 -14.18
N GLY A 191 -16.44 25.35 -13.69
CA GLY A 191 -17.20 24.89 -12.53
C GLY A 191 -18.70 24.63 -12.79
N LYS A 192 -19.13 24.66 -14.05
CA LYS A 192 -20.52 24.40 -14.49
C LYS A 192 -20.58 23.14 -15.35
N THR A 193 -21.70 22.42 -15.26
CA THR A 193 -21.97 21.25 -16.11
C THR A 193 -22.51 21.72 -17.46
N VAL A 194 -21.71 21.50 -18.50
CA VAL A 194 -22.05 21.85 -19.89
C VAL A 194 -22.91 20.76 -20.53
N TYR A 195 -22.62 19.50 -20.22
CA TYR A 195 -23.36 18.33 -20.71
C TYR A 195 -23.38 17.24 -19.65
N HIS A 196 -24.52 16.55 -19.51
CA HIS A 196 -24.67 15.36 -18.69
C HIS A 196 -25.66 14.41 -19.38
N GLY A 197 -25.19 13.23 -19.77
CA GLY A 197 -26.02 12.22 -20.42
C GLY A 197 -25.21 11.19 -21.22
N PRO A 198 -25.88 10.37 -22.04
CA PRO A 198 -25.25 9.27 -22.77
C PRO A 198 -24.20 9.74 -23.77
N CYS A 199 -23.09 8.99 -23.87
CA CYS A 199 -21.99 9.31 -24.80
C CYS A 199 -22.46 9.37 -26.27
N ASP A 200 -23.43 8.53 -26.66
CA ASP A 200 -23.94 8.47 -28.03
C ASP A 200 -24.63 9.76 -28.49
N GLN A 201 -25.27 10.48 -27.57
CA GLN A 201 -26.07 11.67 -27.88
C GLN A 201 -25.27 12.98 -27.77
N VAL A 202 -24.00 12.90 -27.38
CA VAL A 202 -23.18 14.10 -27.15
C VAL A 202 -22.92 14.86 -28.46
N LEU A 203 -22.67 14.16 -29.56
CA LEU A 203 -22.38 14.78 -30.85
C LEU A 203 -23.62 15.50 -31.39
N ASP A 204 -24.79 14.87 -31.32
CA ASP A 204 -26.06 15.45 -31.75
C ASP A 204 -26.35 16.77 -31.00
N PHE A 205 -26.14 16.78 -29.68
CA PHE A 205 -26.33 17.99 -28.86
C PHE A 205 -25.41 19.14 -29.29
N PHE A 206 -24.14 18.87 -29.59
CA PHE A 206 -23.21 19.91 -30.04
C PHE A 206 -23.44 20.31 -31.50
N GLU A 207 -23.94 19.42 -32.36
CA GLU A 207 -24.40 19.76 -33.71
C GLU A 207 -25.59 20.71 -33.68
N ASP A 208 -26.57 20.50 -32.79
CA ASP A 208 -27.68 21.42 -32.56
C ASP A 208 -27.21 22.80 -32.07
N CYS A 209 -26.09 22.85 -31.35
CA CYS A 209 -25.43 24.09 -30.92
C CYS A 209 -24.58 24.76 -32.03
N GLY A 210 -24.44 24.14 -33.21
CA GLY A 210 -23.68 24.65 -34.35
C GLY A 210 -22.23 24.17 -34.44
N PHE A 211 -21.83 23.18 -33.63
CA PHE A 211 -20.48 22.62 -33.60
C PHE A 211 -20.45 21.21 -34.17
N ARG A 212 -19.49 20.90 -35.04
CA ARG A 212 -19.31 19.54 -35.60
C ARG A 212 -17.90 19.01 -35.34
N CYS A 213 -17.80 17.75 -34.94
CA CYS A 213 -16.51 17.09 -34.74
C CYS A 213 -15.79 16.86 -36.09
N PRO A 214 -14.53 17.30 -36.25
CA PRO A 214 -13.74 16.99 -37.43
C PRO A 214 -13.42 15.49 -37.55
N GLN A 215 -13.38 14.94 -38.77
CA GLN A 215 -13.19 13.50 -39.02
C GLN A 215 -11.89 12.89 -38.47
N ARG A 216 -10.83 13.69 -38.27
CA ARG A 216 -9.51 13.21 -37.81
C ARG A 216 -9.26 13.47 -36.32
N LYS A 217 -10.29 13.92 -35.60
CA LYS A 217 -10.17 14.34 -34.20
C LYS A 217 -10.95 13.39 -33.31
N GLY A 218 -10.40 13.05 -32.15
CA GLY A 218 -11.12 12.31 -31.13
C GLY A 218 -12.26 13.14 -30.53
N ILE A 219 -13.35 12.48 -30.14
CA ILE A 219 -14.53 13.11 -29.54
C ILE A 219 -14.14 13.86 -28.26
N ALA A 220 -13.36 13.23 -27.38
CA ALA A 220 -12.92 13.87 -26.13
C ALA A 220 -12.14 15.18 -26.36
N ASP A 221 -11.25 15.21 -27.34
CA ASP A 221 -10.50 16.43 -27.70
C ASP A 221 -11.41 17.51 -28.29
N PHE A 222 -12.37 17.10 -29.13
CA PHE A 222 -13.39 18.02 -29.67
C PHE A 222 -14.20 18.67 -28.54
N LEU A 223 -14.67 17.89 -27.57
CA LEU A 223 -15.47 18.40 -26.45
C LEU A 223 -14.69 19.40 -25.59
N LEU A 224 -13.41 19.15 -25.35
CA LEU A 224 -12.55 20.09 -24.64
C LEU A 224 -12.36 21.40 -25.43
N GLU A 225 -12.19 21.33 -26.75
CA GLU A 225 -12.02 22.51 -27.61
C GLU A 225 -13.30 23.33 -27.76
N VAL A 226 -14.47 22.69 -27.85
CA VAL A 226 -15.76 23.41 -27.92
C VAL A 226 -16.00 24.23 -26.65
N THR A 227 -15.49 23.78 -25.49
CA THR A 227 -15.57 24.54 -24.25
C THR A 227 -14.44 25.58 -24.07
N SER A 228 -13.42 25.56 -24.95
CA SER A 228 -12.23 26.42 -24.89
C SER A 228 -12.42 27.70 -25.71
N ARG A 229 -12.26 28.87 -25.07
CA ARG A 229 -12.39 30.17 -25.75
C ARG A 229 -11.45 30.36 -26.95
N LYS A 230 -10.30 29.71 -26.96
CA LYS A 230 -9.28 29.88 -28.01
C LYS A 230 -9.55 28.99 -29.23
N GLU A 231 -10.13 27.81 -29.00
CA GLU A 231 -10.20 26.75 -30.01
C GLU A 231 -11.62 26.50 -30.51
N GLN A 232 -12.65 26.99 -29.81
CA GLN A 232 -14.06 26.83 -30.19
C GLN A 232 -14.38 27.28 -31.63
N ALA A 233 -13.67 28.27 -32.15
CA ALA A 233 -13.82 28.74 -33.54
C ALA A 233 -13.51 27.66 -34.59
N GLN A 234 -12.62 26.72 -34.29
CA GLN A 234 -12.21 25.65 -35.21
C GLN A 234 -13.28 24.56 -35.35
N CYS A 235 -14.19 24.48 -34.38
CA CYS A 235 -15.27 23.50 -34.30
C CYS A 235 -16.57 24.00 -34.95
N TRP A 236 -16.63 25.27 -35.37
CA TRP A 236 -17.82 25.89 -35.93
C TRP A 236 -18.15 25.34 -37.32
N TYR A 237 -19.35 24.79 -37.48
CA TYR A 237 -19.78 24.14 -38.71
C TYR A 237 -20.67 25.02 -39.59
N ILE A 238 -21.46 25.91 -38.99
CA ILE A 238 -22.48 26.69 -39.71
C ILE A 238 -21.81 27.75 -40.58
N THR A 239 -21.69 27.50 -41.88
CA THR A 239 -21.08 28.43 -42.85
C THR A 239 -21.92 29.67 -43.11
N GLU A 240 -23.21 29.64 -42.81
CA GLU A 240 -24.16 30.73 -43.08
C GLU A 240 -24.13 31.83 -42.00
N VAL A 241 -23.66 31.52 -40.79
CA VAL A 241 -23.64 32.42 -39.64
C VAL A 241 -22.19 32.70 -39.23
N PRO A 242 -21.77 33.97 -39.09
CA PRO A 242 -20.43 34.28 -38.63
C PRO A 242 -20.23 33.77 -37.22
N TYR A 243 -19.09 33.12 -36.98
CA TYR A 243 -18.74 32.60 -35.67
C TYR A 243 -18.73 33.72 -34.62
N SER A 244 -19.41 33.46 -33.51
CA SER A 244 -19.30 34.25 -32.28
C SER A 244 -19.06 33.28 -31.13
N TYR A 245 -18.23 33.69 -30.17
CA TYR A 245 -17.92 32.86 -29.01
C TYR A 245 -19.19 32.56 -28.22
N VAL A 246 -19.56 31.29 -28.15
CA VAL A 246 -20.67 30.79 -27.35
C VAL A 246 -20.15 30.57 -25.95
N SER A 247 -20.65 31.36 -24.99
CA SER A 247 -20.22 31.26 -23.60
C SER A 247 -20.66 29.95 -22.97
N VAL A 248 -19.90 29.49 -21.96
CA VAL A 248 -20.24 28.33 -21.14
C VAL A 248 -21.64 28.49 -20.52
N ASP A 249 -22.01 29.71 -20.11
CA ASP A 249 -23.35 30.03 -19.61
C ASP A 249 -24.46 29.76 -20.62
N MET A 250 -24.23 30.09 -21.89
CA MET A 250 -25.22 29.83 -22.94
C MET A 250 -25.37 28.33 -23.16
N LEU A 251 -24.27 27.58 -23.24
CA LEU A 251 -24.31 26.12 -23.37
C LEU A 251 -25.03 25.46 -22.18
N CYS A 252 -24.75 25.93 -20.96
CA CYS A 252 -25.42 25.48 -19.74
C CYS A 252 -26.93 25.78 -19.74
N LYS A 253 -27.35 26.87 -20.39
CA LYS A 253 -28.78 27.18 -20.57
C LYS A 253 -29.39 26.27 -21.63
N THR A 254 -28.71 26.05 -22.75
CA THR A 254 -29.18 25.17 -23.83
C THR A 254 -29.40 23.74 -23.34
N ILE A 255 -28.48 23.17 -22.55
CA ILE A 255 -28.65 21.82 -22.00
C ILE A 255 -29.87 21.72 -21.07
N LYS A 256 -30.11 22.72 -20.23
CA LYS A 256 -31.30 22.76 -19.35
C LYS A 256 -32.60 22.85 -20.14
N GLU A 257 -32.60 23.54 -21.27
CA GLU A 257 -33.77 23.67 -22.15
C GLU A 257 -34.00 22.42 -23.02
N SER A 258 -32.93 21.66 -23.29
CA SER A 258 -32.94 20.43 -24.08
C SER A 258 -33.80 19.32 -23.45
N PRO A 259 -34.30 18.36 -24.25
CA PRO A 259 -35.08 17.23 -23.71
C PRO A 259 -34.27 16.35 -22.77
N LEU A 260 -32.94 16.30 -22.93
CA LEU A 260 -32.05 15.58 -22.01
C LEU A 260 -32.01 16.24 -20.64
N GLY A 261 -31.76 17.56 -20.60
CA GLY A 261 -31.68 18.29 -19.34
C GLY A 261 -33.00 18.29 -18.57
N LYS A 262 -34.15 18.42 -19.25
CA LYS A 262 -35.46 18.34 -18.59
C LYS A 262 -35.75 16.97 -18.00
N ARG A 263 -35.46 15.88 -18.71
CA ARG A 263 -35.61 14.51 -18.17
C ARG A 263 -34.74 14.31 -16.94
N LEU A 264 -33.48 14.73 -17.00
CA LEU A 264 -32.58 14.65 -15.85
C LEU A 264 -33.09 15.49 -14.67
N GLU A 265 -33.59 16.71 -14.91
CA GLU A 265 -34.12 17.57 -13.85
C GLU A 265 -35.41 16.99 -13.24
N GLU A 266 -36.27 16.36 -14.07
CA GLU A 266 -37.43 15.59 -13.62
C GLU A 266 -37.00 14.41 -12.74
N GLU A 267 -36.07 13.56 -13.20
CA GLU A 267 -35.53 12.42 -12.45
C GLU A 267 -34.89 12.85 -11.11
N LEU A 268 -34.14 13.95 -11.11
CA LEU A 268 -33.52 14.51 -9.90
C LEU A 268 -34.53 15.18 -8.96
N SER A 269 -35.68 15.63 -9.48
CA SER A 269 -36.73 16.27 -8.69
C SER A 269 -37.57 15.28 -7.88
N GLU A 270 -37.61 14.01 -8.30
CA GLU A 270 -38.31 12.97 -7.58
C GLU A 270 -37.62 12.68 -6.22
N PRO A 271 -38.29 12.95 -5.08
CA PRO A 271 -37.67 12.73 -3.77
C PRO A 271 -37.47 11.23 -3.54
N TYR A 272 -36.21 10.83 -3.36
CA TYR A 272 -35.86 9.44 -3.13
C TYR A 272 -36.43 8.92 -1.79
N ASP A 273 -37.39 7.99 -1.86
CA ASP A 273 -37.98 7.36 -0.67
C ASP A 273 -37.05 6.28 -0.10
N LYS A 274 -36.39 6.62 1.03
CA LYS A 274 -35.47 5.73 1.74
C LYS A 274 -36.10 4.41 2.19
N SER A 275 -37.43 4.34 2.31
CA SER A 275 -38.15 3.15 2.77
C SER A 275 -38.21 2.02 1.74
N GLN A 276 -38.10 2.34 0.44
CA GLN A 276 -38.07 1.36 -0.65
C GLN A 276 -36.68 0.77 -0.95
N ASN A 277 -35.67 1.14 -0.15
CA ASN A 277 -34.31 0.63 -0.32
C ASN A 277 -34.27 -0.90 -0.25
N HIS A 278 -33.73 -1.54 -1.29
CA HIS A 278 -33.33 -2.93 -1.19
C HIS A 278 -32.30 -3.05 -0.05
N LYS A 279 -32.46 -4.02 0.87
CA LYS A 279 -31.62 -4.15 2.08
C LYS A 279 -30.10 -4.23 1.81
N ASN A 280 -29.69 -4.46 0.56
CA ASN A 280 -28.30 -4.55 0.11
C ASN A 280 -27.84 -3.37 -0.76
N ALA A 281 -28.68 -2.36 -1.02
CA ALA A 281 -28.36 -1.25 -1.92
C ALA A 281 -27.18 -0.41 -1.41
N LEU A 282 -27.13 -0.15 -0.10
CA LEU A 282 -26.04 0.56 0.58
C LEU A 282 -25.43 -0.31 1.68
N SER A 283 -24.09 -0.36 1.74
CA SER A 283 -23.39 -1.00 2.86
C SER A 283 -23.44 -0.09 4.08
N PHE A 284 -24.27 -0.43 5.06
CA PHE A 284 -24.33 0.29 6.35
C PHE A 284 -23.15 -0.04 7.28
N SER A 285 -22.36 -1.07 6.96
CA SER A 285 -21.12 -1.38 7.69
C SER A 285 -19.96 -0.62 7.07
N MET A 286 -19.31 0.23 7.87
CA MET A 286 -18.09 0.96 7.46
C MET A 286 -16.94 0.01 7.09
N TYR A 287 -16.88 -1.19 7.69
CA TYR A 287 -15.86 -2.20 7.43
C TYR A 287 -16.49 -3.51 6.94
N SER A 288 -15.83 -4.17 5.98
CA SER A 288 -16.29 -5.45 5.39
C SER A 288 -16.15 -6.65 6.35
N LEU A 289 -15.24 -6.56 7.31
CA LEU A 289 -14.85 -7.66 8.20
C LEU A 289 -15.19 -7.35 9.67
N SER A 290 -15.30 -8.38 10.50
CA SER A 290 -15.48 -8.20 11.94
C SER A 290 -14.21 -7.62 12.58
N LYS A 291 -14.37 -6.95 13.74
CA LYS A 291 -13.25 -6.33 14.47
C LYS A 291 -12.11 -7.33 14.75
N TRP A 292 -12.44 -8.55 15.18
CA TRP A 292 -11.45 -9.59 15.45
C TRP A 292 -10.72 -10.05 14.19
N GLN A 293 -11.45 -10.23 13.09
CA GLN A 293 -10.85 -10.62 11.81
C GLN A 293 -9.94 -9.53 11.24
N LEU A 294 -10.32 -8.25 11.39
CA LEU A 294 -9.46 -7.11 11.03
C LEU A 294 -8.17 -7.14 11.84
N PHE A 295 -8.27 -7.34 13.16
CA PHE A 295 -7.12 -7.46 14.04
C PHE A 295 -6.21 -8.63 13.64
N SER A 296 -6.79 -9.82 13.44
CA SER A 296 -6.06 -11.03 13.04
C SER A 296 -5.38 -10.88 11.67
N ALA A 297 -6.05 -10.25 10.70
CA ALA A 297 -5.48 -9.95 9.39
C ALA A 297 -4.31 -8.95 9.49
N CYS A 298 -4.49 -7.85 10.24
CA CYS A 298 -3.42 -6.88 10.47
C CYS A 298 -2.24 -7.47 11.26
N MET A 299 -2.51 -8.37 12.21
CA MET A 299 -1.49 -9.12 12.96
C MET A 299 -0.70 -10.06 12.06
N THR A 300 -1.39 -10.81 11.20
CA THR A 300 -0.75 -11.69 10.22
C THR A 300 0.08 -10.89 9.22
N ARG A 301 -0.43 -9.73 8.76
CA ARG A 301 0.29 -8.79 7.89
C ARG A 301 1.58 -8.30 8.56
N GLU A 302 1.51 -7.79 9.79
CA GLU A 302 2.71 -7.31 10.48
C GLU A 302 3.70 -8.45 10.78
N LEU A 303 3.22 -9.64 11.14
CA LEU A 303 4.09 -10.81 11.31
C LEU A 303 4.77 -11.22 10.00
N LEU A 304 4.05 -11.17 8.88
CA LEU A 304 4.60 -11.44 7.55
C LEU A 304 5.61 -10.38 7.14
N LEU A 305 5.31 -9.10 7.35
CA LEU A 305 6.25 -8.00 7.06
C LEU A 305 7.50 -8.11 7.93
N PHE A 306 7.33 -8.40 9.22
CA PHE A 306 8.42 -8.68 10.14
C PHE A 306 9.28 -9.85 9.64
N ARG A 307 8.65 -10.93 9.14
CA ARG A 307 9.32 -12.08 8.51
C ARG A 307 9.94 -11.81 7.14
N ARG A 308 9.43 -10.86 6.34
CA ARG A 308 9.94 -10.57 4.98
C ARG A 308 11.01 -9.49 4.96
N GLN A 309 10.87 -8.43 5.76
CA GLN A 309 11.94 -7.46 6.03
C GLN A 309 13.17 -8.17 6.61
N PHE A 310 12.93 -9.27 7.32
CA PHE A 310 13.96 -10.23 7.70
C PHE A 310 14.81 -10.72 6.53
N SER A 311 14.19 -11.13 5.43
CA SER A 311 14.84 -11.78 4.29
C SER A 311 15.57 -10.79 3.37
N VAL A 312 14.98 -9.61 3.13
CA VAL A 312 15.51 -8.60 2.19
C VAL A 312 16.77 -7.90 2.75
N ASN A 313 16.85 -7.67 4.06
CA ASN A 313 18.01 -7.03 4.68
C ASN A 313 19.25 -7.94 4.80
N VAL A 314 19.09 -9.26 4.63
CA VAL A 314 20.21 -10.22 4.60
C VAL A 314 20.94 -10.16 3.27
N ILE A 315 20.20 -10.11 2.15
CA ILE A 315 20.76 -10.09 0.80
C ILE A 315 21.53 -8.77 0.54
N ARG A 316 21.01 -7.65 1.05
CA ARG A 316 21.56 -6.30 0.80
C ARG A 316 22.89 -6.00 1.47
N THR A 317 23.34 -6.86 2.37
CA THR A 317 24.51 -6.61 3.23
C THR A 317 25.63 -7.62 3.00
N THR A 318 25.32 -8.78 2.44
CA THR A 318 26.33 -9.61 1.76
C THR A 318 26.94 -8.86 0.57
N GLN A 319 26.20 -7.91 -0.04
CA GLN A 319 26.75 -7.00 -1.06
C GLN A 319 27.71 -5.94 -0.52
N VAL A 320 27.72 -5.65 0.80
CA VAL A 320 28.57 -4.60 1.40
C VAL A 320 29.82 -5.19 2.07
N THR A 321 29.92 -6.52 2.21
CA THR A 321 31.11 -7.22 2.70
C THR A 321 31.65 -8.18 1.64
N ALA A 322 32.43 -7.61 0.71
CA ALA A 322 33.42 -8.26 -0.17
C ALA A 322 33.30 -9.79 -0.38
N PHE A 323 32.32 -10.28 -1.13
CA PHE A 323 32.35 -11.63 -1.75
C PHE A 323 31.55 -11.62 -3.08
N PRO A 324 31.99 -12.33 -4.13
CA PRO A 324 31.34 -12.35 -5.44
C PRO A 324 29.97 -13.08 -5.42
N PRO A 325 29.06 -12.77 -6.37
CA PRO A 325 27.70 -13.30 -6.40
C PRO A 325 27.68 -14.82 -6.65
N ILE A 326 26.88 -15.55 -5.86
CA ILE A 326 26.62 -16.98 -6.03
C ILE A 326 25.54 -17.16 -7.11
N PRO A 327 25.71 -18.08 -8.08
CA PRO A 327 24.74 -18.32 -9.15
C PRO A 327 23.40 -18.92 -8.68
N ASP A 328 22.32 -18.54 -9.37
CA ASP A 328 20.90 -18.65 -8.99
C ASP A 328 20.30 -20.08 -8.87
N ASN A 329 21.08 -21.15 -9.03
CA ASN A 329 20.55 -22.51 -9.21
C ASN A 329 20.33 -23.36 -7.93
N LEU A 330 20.39 -22.76 -6.73
CA LEU A 330 20.12 -23.47 -5.46
C LEU A 330 19.12 -22.71 -4.59
N ARG A 331 17.95 -22.37 -5.13
CA ARG A 331 16.82 -21.78 -4.39
C ARG A 331 15.83 -22.83 -3.86
N GLY A 332 16.31 -24.05 -3.57
CA GLY A 332 15.51 -25.11 -2.97
C GLY A 332 15.86 -25.32 -1.50
N ARG A 333 14.91 -25.01 -0.59
CA ARG A 333 14.95 -25.23 0.88
C ARG A 333 15.83 -24.26 1.70
N CYS A 334 15.34 -23.03 1.87
CA CYS A 334 15.87 -22.07 2.86
C CYS A 334 14.77 -21.51 3.76
N SER A 335 14.12 -22.36 4.57
CA SER A 335 13.14 -21.90 5.57
C SER A 335 13.77 -21.57 6.94
N LEU A 336 14.90 -22.21 7.33
CA LEU A 336 15.56 -21.95 8.61
C LEU A 336 16.75 -20.97 8.56
N ARG A 337 17.46 -20.87 7.43
CA ARG A 337 18.68 -20.04 7.33
C ARG A 337 18.39 -18.54 7.25
N VAL A 338 17.16 -18.19 6.89
CA VAL A 338 16.77 -16.81 6.67
C VAL A 338 16.46 -16.09 7.96
N ILE A 339 15.96 -16.76 9.03
CA ILE A 339 15.61 -16.20 10.36
C ILE A 339 16.84 -15.71 11.18
N TYR A 340 18.06 -15.88 10.67
CA TYR A 340 19.28 -15.51 11.40
C TYR A 340 19.93 -14.17 10.99
N GLY A 341 19.72 -13.64 9.78
CA GLY A 341 20.56 -12.56 9.25
C GLY A 341 20.18 -11.09 9.53
N PHE A 342 18.94 -10.74 9.92
CA PHE A 342 18.64 -9.39 10.45
C PHE A 342 18.86 -9.33 11.97
N ARG A 343 18.51 -10.41 12.69
CA ARG A 343 18.88 -10.57 14.10
C ARG A 343 20.39 -10.54 14.25
N SER A 344 21.19 -11.15 13.35
CA SER A 344 22.65 -11.10 13.48
C SER A 344 23.23 -9.69 13.42
N LYS A 345 22.65 -8.73 12.69
CA LYS A 345 23.19 -7.35 12.65
C LYS A 345 22.71 -6.46 13.76
N TRP A 346 21.43 -6.55 14.12
CA TRP A 346 20.93 -5.82 15.27
C TRP A 346 21.54 -6.37 16.57
N ILE A 347 21.68 -7.71 16.68
CA ILE A 347 22.43 -8.36 17.78
C ILE A 347 23.92 -8.02 17.67
N ALA A 348 24.55 -8.01 16.49
CA ALA A 348 25.96 -7.62 16.38
C ALA A 348 26.18 -6.16 16.78
N HIS A 349 25.32 -5.24 16.36
CA HIS A 349 25.37 -3.85 16.79
C HIS A 349 25.20 -3.73 18.31
N LEU A 350 24.23 -4.44 18.87
CA LEU A 350 24.01 -4.51 20.31
C LEU A 350 25.24 -5.07 21.04
N VAL A 351 25.84 -6.15 20.55
CA VAL A 351 27.04 -6.76 21.11
C VAL A 351 28.24 -5.82 21.01
N ILE A 352 28.43 -5.13 19.88
CA ILE A 352 29.50 -4.14 19.69
C ILE A 352 29.35 -2.99 20.69
N MET A 353 28.14 -2.44 20.82
CA MET A 353 27.87 -1.35 21.78
C MET A 353 28.02 -1.82 23.23
N ALA A 354 27.61 -3.05 23.54
CA ALA A 354 27.83 -3.66 24.85
C ALA A 354 29.33 -3.83 25.15
N LEU A 355 30.12 -4.29 24.18
CA LEU A 355 31.57 -4.43 24.31
C LEU A 355 32.25 -3.06 24.54
N ILE A 356 31.87 -2.03 23.79
CA ILE A 356 32.37 -0.66 23.99
C ILE A 356 32.02 -0.15 25.40
N THR A 357 30.80 -0.42 25.86
CA THR A 357 30.36 -0.02 27.20
C THR A 357 31.17 -0.72 28.28
N VAL A 358 31.37 -2.04 28.14
CA VAL A 358 32.13 -2.88 29.06
C VAL A 358 33.60 -2.49 29.11
N THR A 359 34.22 -2.18 27.97
CA THR A 359 35.63 -1.74 27.94
C THR A 359 35.81 -0.36 28.56
N THR A 360 34.82 0.53 28.42
CA THR A 360 34.86 1.88 29.01
C THR A 360 34.68 1.86 30.53
N PHE A 361 33.80 0.99 31.04
CA PHE A 361 33.46 0.89 32.47
C PHE A 361 33.94 -0.43 33.08
N TRP A 362 35.09 -0.93 32.63
CA TRP A 362 35.62 -2.21 33.10
C TRP A 362 36.02 -2.15 34.58
N GLY A 363 35.49 -3.04 35.42
CA GLY A 363 35.72 -2.95 36.86
C GLY A 363 35.22 -4.09 37.75
N PRO A 364 35.59 -5.36 37.53
CA PRO A 364 35.04 -6.51 38.27
C PRO A 364 35.40 -6.57 39.78
N ARG A 365 36.39 -5.79 40.25
CA ARG A 365 36.75 -5.65 41.67
C ARG A 365 37.21 -4.22 41.93
N MET A 366 36.45 -3.49 42.73
CA MET A 366 36.67 -2.05 42.97
C MET A 366 36.56 -1.76 44.47
N ASP A 367 37.53 -1.03 45.01
CA ASP A 367 37.56 -0.60 46.42
C ASP A 367 36.56 0.54 46.69
N ILE A 368 36.28 0.84 47.97
CA ILE A 368 35.35 1.91 48.35
C ILE A 368 36.03 3.28 48.10
N SER A 369 35.83 3.84 46.90
CA SER A 369 36.37 5.15 46.52
C SER A 369 35.33 6.01 45.79
N VAL A 370 35.46 7.34 45.92
CA VAL A 370 34.61 8.32 45.22
C VAL A 370 34.71 8.17 43.69
N SER A 371 35.90 7.83 43.19
CA SER A 371 36.15 7.60 41.76
C SER A 371 35.30 6.44 41.23
N HIS A 372 35.26 5.32 41.97
CA HIS A 372 34.47 4.15 41.57
C HIS A 372 32.96 4.42 41.65
N SER A 373 32.51 5.18 42.64
CA SER A 373 31.10 5.62 42.71
C SER A 373 30.69 6.43 41.48
N ASN A 374 31.54 7.34 41.02
CA ASN A 374 31.30 8.13 39.82
C ASN A 374 31.27 7.25 38.55
N SER A 375 32.15 6.24 38.45
CA SER A 375 32.13 5.28 37.35
C SER A 375 30.82 4.48 37.29
N TYR A 376 30.28 4.03 38.44
CA TYR A 376 28.99 3.34 38.48
C TYR A 376 27.83 4.25 38.07
N MET A 377 27.75 5.46 38.62
CA MET A 377 26.73 6.44 38.24
C MET A 377 26.81 6.80 36.75
N GLY A 378 28.03 6.92 36.21
CA GLY A 378 28.27 7.15 34.78
C GLY A 378 27.80 5.98 33.93
N SER A 379 28.13 4.75 34.31
CA SER A 379 27.74 3.54 33.56
C SER A 379 26.21 3.37 33.48
N LEU A 380 25.50 3.54 34.59
CA LEU A 380 24.03 3.43 34.64
C LEU A 380 23.37 4.52 33.78
N SER A 381 23.86 5.76 33.87
CA SER A 381 23.35 6.88 33.08
C SER A 381 23.60 6.69 31.59
N PHE A 382 24.79 6.18 31.22
CA PHE A 382 25.14 5.90 29.84
C PHE A 382 24.25 4.81 29.23
N ILE A 383 24.02 3.71 29.97
CA ILE A 383 23.12 2.64 29.51
C ILE A 383 21.70 3.17 29.29
N LEU A 384 21.17 3.98 30.22
CA LEU A 384 19.85 4.60 30.05
C LEU A 384 19.78 5.48 28.81
N LEU A 385 20.84 6.26 28.53
CA LEU A 385 20.91 7.11 27.36
C LEU A 385 20.92 6.31 26.05
N LEU A 386 21.67 5.20 25.99
CA LEU A 386 21.72 4.32 24.82
C LEU A 386 20.34 3.73 24.51
N PHE A 387 19.63 3.26 25.53
CA PHE A 387 18.27 2.71 25.36
C PHE A 387 17.24 3.77 24.99
N LEU A 388 17.44 5.03 25.40
CA LEU A 388 16.61 6.15 24.96
C LEU A 388 16.83 6.45 23.46
N VAL A 389 18.09 6.43 23.00
CA VAL A 389 18.47 6.71 21.60
C VAL A 389 18.01 5.63 20.62
N ASP A 390 17.79 4.40 21.09
CA ASP A 390 17.36 3.27 20.23
C ASP A 390 15.95 3.47 19.60
N GLY A 391 15.19 4.48 20.02
CA GLY A 391 13.92 4.87 19.39
C GLY A 391 14.05 5.53 18.00
N PHE A 392 15.25 5.93 17.57
CA PHE A 392 15.43 6.63 16.27
C PHE A 392 15.06 5.79 15.03
N PRO A 393 15.54 4.56 14.85
CA PRO A 393 15.20 3.74 13.68
C PRO A 393 13.70 3.42 13.61
N GLU A 394 13.05 3.29 14.77
CA GLU A 394 11.62 3.00 14.89
C GLU A 394 10.76 4.14 14.31
N MET A 395 11.18 5.37 14.56
CA MET A 395 10.54 6.56 14.00
C MET A 395 10.64 6.58 12.48
N ALA A 396 11.81 6.25 11.93
CA ALA A 396 12.01 6.22 10.48
C ALA A 396 11.12 5.19 9.78
N ALA A 397 10.98 4.02 10.39
CA ALA A 397 10.07 2.97 9.94
C ALA A 397 8.60 3.38 10.06
N THR A 398 8.22 4.17 11.06
CA THR A 398 6.84 4.63 11.25
C THR A 398 6.42 5.66 10.19
N ILE A 399 7.25 6.67 9.92
CA ILE A 399 6.94 7.71 8.91
C ILE A 399 6.79 7.11 7.52
N SER A 400 7.72 6.23 7.11
CA SER A 400 7.69 5.62 5.78
C SER A 400 6.40 4.82 5.51
N ARG A 401 5.73 4.31 6.55
CA ARG A 401 4.47 3.57 6.45
C ARG A 401 3.23 4.46 6.53
N LEU A 402 3.37 5.70 7.00
CA LEU A 402 2.26 6.57 7.36
C LEU A 402 1.38 6.95 6.15
N GLN A 403 2.01 7.18 4.99
CA GLN A 403 1.29 7.52 3.75
C GLN A 403 0.37 6.36 3.30
N VAL A 404 0.86 5.12 3.35
CA VAL A 404 0.07 3.93 3.00
C VAL A 404 -1.06 3.72 4.02
N PHE A 405 -0.78 3.95 5.30
CA PHE A 405 -1.78 3.85 6.37
C PHE A 405 -2.95 4.82 6.15
N TYR A 406 -2.69 6.10 5.86
CA TYR A 406 -3.76 7.07 5.62
C TYR A 406 -4.60 6.72 4.40
N LYS A 407 -3.95 6.35 3.28
CA LYS A 407 -4.65 5.88 2.08
C LYS A 407 -5.59 4.71 2.38
N GLN A 408 -5.09 3.66 3.05
CA GLN A 408 -5.89 2.47 3.37
C GLN A 408 -7.00 2.75 4.40
N LYS A 409 -6.75 3.69 5.32
CA LYS A 409 -7.75 4.12 6.30
C LYS A 409 -8.90 4.89 5.64
N GLU A 410 -8.60 5.78 4.70
CA GLU A 410 -9.61 6.53 3.92
C GLU A 410 -10.46 5.59 3.08
N LEU A 411 -9.84 4.57 2.48
CA LEU A 411 -10.54 3.48 1.77
C LEU A 411 -11.24 2.47 2.70
N CYS A 412 -11.31 2.76 4.00
CA CYS A 412 -12.02 1.97 5.00
C CYS A 412 -11.59 0.49 5.07
N PHE A 413 -10.31 0.18 4.83
CA PHE A 413 -9.79 -1.20 4.98
C PHE A 413 -9.78 -1.64 6.44
N TYR A 414 -9.26 -0.80 7.34
CA TYR A 414 -9.15 -1.10 8.76
C TYR A 414 -9.11 0.18 9.61
N PRO A 415 -9.59 0.13 10.87
CA PRO A 415 -9.48 1.24 11.81
C PRO A 415 -8.05 1.39 12.36
N ALA A 416 -7.73 2.58 12.89
CA ALA A 416 -6.39 2.90 13.39
C ALA A 416 -5.89 1.94 14.49
N TRP A 417 -6.77 1.50 15.39
CA TRP A 417 -6.41 0.56 16.45
C TRP A 417 -6.00 -0.82 15.92
N ALA A 418 -6.63 -1.27 14.83
CA ALA A 418 -6.31 -2.57 14.22
C ALA A 418 -4.94 -2.58 13.56
N TYR A 419 -4.43 -1.41 13.17
CA TYR A 419 -3.05 -1.24 12.70
C TYR A 419 -2.05 -1.07 13.84
N ALA A 420 -2.38 -0.23 14.84
CA ALA A 420 -1.44 0.15 15.89
C ALA A 420 -1.17 -0.99 16.90
N ILE A 421 -2.19 -1.71 17.34
CA ILE A 421 -2.05 -2.73 18.40
C ILE A 421 -1.15 -3.90 17.94
N PRO A 422 -1.34 -4.50 16.74
CA PRO A 422 -0.43 -5.55 16.29
C PRO A 422 1.03 -5.13 16.24
N ALA A 423 1.28 -3.91 15.76
CA ALA A 423 2.63 -3.36 15.68
C ALA A 423 3.26 -3.18 17.06
N THR A 424 2.51 -2.77 18.09
CA THR A 424 3.03 -2.65 19.46
C THR A 424 3.22 -4.01 20.13
N VAL A 425 2.28 -4.94 19.97
CA VAL A 425 2.34 -6.29 20.55
C VAL A 425 3.57 -7.05 20.06
N LEU A 426 3.90 -6.96 18.76
CA LEU A 426 5.09 -7.61 18.20
C LEU A 426 6.42 -7.03 18.71
N LYS A 427 6.43 -5.78 19.20
CA LYS A 427 7.63 -5.12 19.75
C LYS A 427 7.95 -5.55 21.19
N VAL A 428 6.94 -5.86 22.00
CA VAL A 428 7.11 -6.24 23.41
C VAL A 428 8.13 -7.38 23.61
N PRO A 429 8.00 -8.55 22.95
CA PRO A 429 8.96 -9.64 23.13
C PRO A 429 10.36 -9.28 22.60
N PHE A 430 10.44 -8.46 21.55
CA PHE A 430 11.71 -7.99 21.02
C PHE A 430 12.45 -7.09 22.03
N SER A 431 11.74 -6.12 22.58
CA SER A 431 12.23 -5.20 23.63
C SER A 431 12.72 -5.96 24.88
N PHE A 432 12.02 -7.03 25.26
CA PHE A 432 12.41 -7.84 26.41
C PHE A 432 13.71 -8.61 26.14
N VAL A 433 13.80 -9.29 24.98
CA VAL A 433 15.02 -10.02 24.58
C VAL A 433 16.21 -9.06 24.48
N GLN A 434 15.99 -7.84 23.99
CA GLN A 434 17.01 -6.80 23.94
C GLN A 434 17.56 -6.42 25.30
N ALA A 435 16.68 -6.08 26.24
CA ALA A 435 17.08 -5.73 27.60
C ALA A 435 17.79 -6.90 28.30
N LEU A 436 17.32 -8.13 28.08
CA LEU A 436 17.93 -9.33 28.65
C LEU A 436 19.34 -9.57 28.10
N VAL A 437 19.51 -9.58 26.77
CA VAL A 437 20.82 -9.81 26.13
C VAL A 437 21.81 -8.71 26.52
N TRP A 438 21.38 -7.45 26.52
CA TRP A 438 22.23 -6.33 26.96
C TRP A 438 22.70 -6.54 28.41
N THR A 439 21.77 -6.79 29.33
CA THR A 439 22.10 -6.95 30.76
C THR A 439 23.01 -8.16 30.97
N CYS A 440 22.77 -9.28 30.30
CA CYS A 440 23.67 -10.44 30.34
C CYS A 440 25.11 -10.10 29.93
N LEU A 441 25.28 -9.25 28.91
CA LEU A 441 26.59 -8.88 28.38
C LEU A 441 27.31 -7.83 29.24
N THR A 442 26.59 -6.87 29.81
CA THR A 442 27.21 -5.72 30.49
C THR A 442 27.25 -5.84 32.01
N TYR A 443 26.32 -6.56 32.63
CA TYR A 443 26.09 -6.48 34.08
C TYR A 443 27.28 -6.96 34.91
N TYR A 444 27.73 -8.19 34.66
CA TYR A 444 28.83 -8.79 35.41
C TYR A 444 30.20 -8.19 35.03
N PRO A 445 30.52 -7.90 33.76
CA PRO A 445 31.81 -7.29 33.41
C PRO A 445 32.03 -5.88 33.97
N ILE A 446 30.95 -5.09 34.13
CA ILE A 446 31.02 -3.76 34.76
C ILE A 446 31.26 -3.87 36.28
N GLY A 447 30.90 -5.00 36.90
CA GLY A 447 31.10 -5.24 38.33
C GLY A 447 29.93 -4.87 39.23
N TYR A 448 28.70 -4.82 38.71
CA TYR A 448 27.51 -4.61 39.55
C TYR A 448 27.32 -5.76 40.57
N THR A 449 26.48 -5.52 41.58
CA THR A 449 26.18 -6.48 42.65
C THR A 449 25.78 -7.86 42.07
N PRO A 450 26.44 -8.97 42.44
CA PRO A 450 26.24 -10.26 41.77
C PRO A 450 24.91 -10.97 42.11
N GLU A 451 24.03 -10.35 42.90
CA GLU A 451 22.76 -10.96 43.31
C GLU A 451 21.75 -10.94 42.15
N LEU A 452 21.09 -12.09 41.95
CA LEU A 452 20.12 -12.27 40.86
C LEU A 452 18.95 -11.27 40.93
N GLN A 453 18.54 -10.84 42.13
CA GLN A 453 17.44 -9.91 42.31
C GLN A 453 17.72 -8.56 41.62
N TRP A 454 18.92 -7.99 41.80
CA TRP A 454 19.31 -6.72 41.17
C TRP A 454 19.52 -6.84 39.67
N PHE A 455 20.03 -7.98 39.22
CA PHE A 455 20.10 -8.31 37.80
C PHE A 455 18.71 -8.27 37.15
N LEU A 456 17.72 -8.93 37.76
CA LEU A 456 16.34 -8.95 37.25
C LEU A 456 15.70 -7.56 37.29
N TYR A 457 15.94 -6.77 38.33
CA TYR A 457 15.48 -5.37 38.38
C TYR A 457 16.05 -4.55 37.23
N GLN A 458 17.35 -4.72 36.91
CA GLN A 458 17.96 -4.00 35.80
C GLN A 458 17.38 -4.42 34.45
N VAL A 459 17.11 -5.72 34.23
CA VAL A 459 16.43 -6.20 33.02
C VAL A 459 15.06 -5.55 32.87
N ILE A 460 14.24 -5.54 33.93
CA ILE A 460 12.88 -4.96 33.90
C ILE A 460 12.94 -3.45 33.66
N LEU A 461 13.89 -2.76 34.29
CA LEU A 461 14.08 -1.32 34.14
C LEU A 461 14.50 -0.95 32.71
N LEU A 462 15.48 -1.64 32.14
CA LEU A 462 15.89 -1.41 30.75
C LEU A 462 14.79 -1.77 29.74
N PHE A 463 14.04 -2.83 30.01
CA PHE A 463 12.86 -3.17 29.22
C PHE A 463 11.81 -2.06 29.23
N ALA A 464 11.50 -1.50 30.40
CA ALA A 464 10.52 -0.42 30.54
C ALA A 464 10.99 0.87 29.87
N VAL A 465 12.28 1.22 29.99
CA VAL A 465 12.87 2.40 29.32
C VAL A 465 12.87 2.23 27.81
N HIS A 466 13.20 1.04 27.30
CA HIS A 466 13.14 0.77 25.87
C HIS A 466 11.71 0.93 25.32
N LEU A 467 10.74 0.33 26.01
CA LEU A 467 9.34 0.37 25.60
C LEU A 467 8.76 1.79 25.64
N SER A 468 9.12 2.59 26.66
CA SER A 468 8.69 3.98 26.77
C SER A 468 9.33 4.85 25.68
N SER A 469 10.63 4.66 25.39
CA SER A 469 11.31 5.33 24.29
C SER A 469 10.65 5.02 22.94
N ALA A 470 10.45 3.73 22.63
CA ALA A 470 9.80 3.31 21.40
C ALA A 470 8.37 3.89 21.24
N SER A 471 7.59 3.93 22.34
CA SER A 471 6.26 4.56 22.34
C SER A 471 6.33 6.07 22.09
N MET A 472 7.29 6.75 22.72
CA MET A 472 7.50 8.19 22.54
C MET A 472 7.93 8.51 21.11
N SER A 473 8.84 7.73 20.53
CA SER A 473 9.26 7.85 19.13
C SER A 473 8.10 7.66 18.16
N CYS A 474 7.22 6.68 18.39
CA CYS A 474 6.00 6.51 17.60
C CYS A 474 5.06 7.72 17.72
N PHE A 475 4.85 8.24 18.93
CA PHE A 475 4.01 9.43 19.14
C PHE A 475 4.57 10.65 18.39
N LEU A 476 5.86 10.94 18.55
CA LEU A 476 6.52 12.07 17.88
C LEU A 476 6.51 11.90 16.35
N ALA A 477 6.64 10.66 15.84
CA ALA A 477 6.54 10.37 14.42
C ALA A 477 5.16 10.75 13.84
N LEU A 478 4.08 10.47 14.59
CA LEU A 478 2.71 10.79 14.19
C LEU A 478 2.42 12.31 14.22
N VAL A 479 3.00 13.02 15.19
CA VAL A 479 2.82 14.47 15.34
C VAL A 479 3.59 15.24 14.28
N PHE A 480 4.89 14.96 14.10
CA PHE A 480 5.76 15.79 13.25
C PHE A 480 5.82 15.34 11.80
N GLN A 481 5.54 14.06 11.51
CA GLN A 481 5.49 13.46 10.17
C GLN A 481 6.73 13.71 9.28
N THR A 482 7.81 14.25 9.86
CA THR A 482 9.07 14.61 9.21
C THR A 482 10.24 14.20 10.09
N MET A 483 11.27 13.62 9.47
CA MET A 483 12.48 13.16 10.18
C MET A 483 13.26 14.31 10.80
N VAL A 484 13.35 15.44 10.09
CA VAL A 484 14.18 16.59 10.48
C VAL A 484 13.68 17.20 11.78
N VAL A 485 12.37 17.51 11.87
CA VAL A 485 11.79 18.12 13.08
C VAL A 485 11.92 17.17 14.27
N TYR A 486 11.71 15.88 14.06
CA TYR A 486 11.88 14.88 15.10
C TYR A 486 13.30 14.83 15.68
N TYR A 487 14.34 14.84 14.84
CA TYR A 487 15.71 14.85 15.34
C TYR A 487 16.01 16.08 16.20
N VAL A 488 15.51 17.25 15.81
CA VAL A 488 15.66 18.50 16.58
C VAL A 488 14.93 18.39 17.93
N VAL A 489 13.69 17.91 17.92
CA VAL A 489 12.86 17.79 19.14
C VAL A 489 13.45 16.75 20.10
N VAL A 490 13.87 15.59 19.62
CA VAL A 490 14.47 14.56 20.47
C VAL A 490 15.82 15.01 21.00
N ALA A 491 16.65 15.70 20.21
CA ALA A 491 17.91 16.26 20.72
C ALA A 491 17.67 17.25 21.87
N ALA A 492 16.69 18.14 21.73
CA ALA A 492 16.30 19.07 22.79
C ALA A 492 15.73 18.35 24.03
N ALA A 493 14.85 17.36 23.83
CA ALA A 493 14.26 16.58 24.91
C ALA A 493 15.30 15.74 25.66
N MET A 494 16.26 15.15 24.95
CA MET A 494 17.36 14.37 25.51
C MET A 494 18.30 15.26 26.33
N LEU A 495 18.58 16.49 25.87
CA LEU A 495 19.35 17.47 26.63
C LEU A 495 18.64 17.84 27.95
N LEU A 496 17.34 18.10 27.91
CA LEU A 496 16.53 18.37 29.10
C LEU A 496 16.49 17.16 30.06
N ALA A 497 16.32 15.96 29.52
CA ALA A 497 16.33 14.73 30.31
C ALA A 497 17.67 14.49 31.03
N LEU A 498 18.80 14.81 30.36
CA LEU A 498 20.12 14.75 30.98
C LEU A 498 20.31 15.81 32.07
N LEU A 499 19.84 17.04 31.82
CA LEU A 499 19.96 18.15 32.77
C LEU A 499 19.18 17.89 34.07
N PHE A 500 17.93 17.42 33.95
CA PHE A 500 17.03 17.13 35.07
C PHE A 500 17.05 15.68 35.54
N GLY A 501 17.95 14.86 34.99
CA GLY A 501 18.09 13.44 35.32
C GLY A 501 18.62 13.15 36.73
N GLY A 502 19.11 14.17 37.44
CA GLY A 502 19.71 14.03 38.77
C GLY A 502 21.22 13.75 38.77
N LEU A 503 21.83 13.61 37.59
CA LEU A 503 23.26 13.34 37.41
C LEU A 503 24.10 14.63 37.40
N ILE A 504 23.72 15.60 36.55
CA ILE A 504 24.42 16.89 36.42
C ILE A 504 23.96 17.85 37.51
N ILE A 505 22.64 17.95 37.70
CA ILE A 505 22.02 18.77 38.73
C ILE A 505 21.44 17.82 39.77
N ALA A 506 21.99 17.85 41.00
CA ALA A 506 21.43 17.09 42.11
C ALA A 506 19.99 17.55 42.37
N LYS A 507 19.03 16.62 42.36
CA LYS A 507 17.67 16.92 42.82
C LYS A 507 17.75 17.16 44.32
N LEU A 508 17.38 18.37 44.76
CA LEU A 508 17.18 18.61 46.19
C LEU A 508 16.15 17.59 46.70
N LYS A 509 16.57 16.74 47.63
CA LYS A 509 15.61 15.97 48.43
C LYS A 509 14.68 16.99 49.09
N PRO A 510 13.35 16.90 48.93
CA PRO A 510 12.47 17.63 49.82
C PRO A 510 12.76 17.09 51.22
N THR A 511 13.44 17.88 52.03
CA THR A 511 13.54 17.69 53.47
C THR A 511 12.13 17.85 54.02
N PHE A 512 11.39 16.74 54.11
CA PHE A 512 10.25 16.69 55.02
C PHE A 512 10.83 16.78 56.43
N HIS A 513 10.67 17.95 57.03
CA HIS A 513 11.01 18.25 58.41
C HIS A 513 10.10 17.51 59.38
#